data_AF-A0A840UEW8-F1
#
_entry.id   AF-A0A840UEW8-F1
#
_cell.length_a   1.000
_cell.length_b   1.000
_cell.length_c   1.000
_cell.angle_alpha   90.00
_cell.angle_beta   90.00
_cell.angle_gamma   90.00
#
_symmetry.space_group_name_H-M   'P 1'
#
loop_
_entity.id
_entity.type
_entity.pdbx_description
1 polymer ?
#
loop_
_entity_poly.entity_id
_entity_poly.type
_entity_poly.pdbx_seq_one_letter_code
_entity_poly.pdbx_strand_id
1 'polypeptide(L)'
;MATYDWLFSSLGLEEWCGQGKSGAPMSMADLLAKSKGDEAQEESLWDLPFPSMDALNESCAAFPKSRELTKGLEDGFLNIKDSLSLVLDPITQPLSWGLDGALYAMLNTPWWLVIPIMLAIVFLVSRSWKLVAFVAIAIGSLAFIDHYDYAMQTLAIIFVCAFLCVLLGVPIGIAMARSDWLQRSAIPVLDMLQTLPPFVYLIPLIFLFSVTESKLYGIAIILYAIVPVVRLTDLGIRLVDKEVIEAADAFGMTPRQKLFKVQIPLALPNIMAGVNQTIMMSLAMVVIASLVSAPGLGVLVLRGIRNLELGVGLVSGLGIVLLAVILDRVTKASLARVNAAQKQ
;
A
#
# COMPACT_ATOMS: atom_id res chain seq x y z
N MET A 1 38.31 27.94 -9.59
CA MET A 1 37.46 27.78 -10.79
C MET A 1 36.45 26.70 -10.48
N ALA A 2 35.18 26.87 -10.83
CA ALA A 2 34.21 25.81 -10.59
C ALA A 2 34.51 24.62 -11.53
N THR A 3 34.25 23.41 -11.04
CA THR A 3 34.65 22.13 -11.64
C THR A 3 34.18 21.95 -13.10
N TYR A 4 33.14 22.67 -13.54
CA TYR A 4 32.58 22.59 -14.89
C TYR A 4 32.58 23.92 -15.68
N ASP A 5 33.35 24.93 -15.27
CA ASP A 5 33.44 26.21 -16.01
C ASP A 5 33.85 26.01 -17.49
N TRP A 6 34.72 25.04 -17.76
CA TRP A 6 35.13 24.65 -19.12
C TRP A 6 33.96 24.13 -20.00
N LEU A 7 32.97 23.46 -19.39
CA LEU A 7 31.82 22.93 -20.12
C LEU A 7 30.92 24.06 -20.64
N PHE A 8 30.64 25.06 -19.80
CA PHE A 8 29.75 26.16 -20.17
C PHE A 8 30.43 27.18 -21.09
N SER A 9 31.74 27.38 -20.95
CA SER A 9 32.54 28.22 -21.85
C SER A 9 32.69 27.59 -23.24
N SER A 10 32.96 26.29 -23.34
CA SER A 10 33.04 25.58 -24.64
C SER A 10 31.70 25.54 -25.40
N LEU A 11 30.58 25.59 -24.68
CA LEU A 11 29.23 25.67 -25.25
C LEU A 11 28.77 27.12 -25.53
N GLY A 12 29.57 28.13 -25.20
CA GLY A 12 29.23 29.54 -25.42
C GLY A 12 28.08 30.06 -24.54
N LEU A 13 27.84 29.45 -23.37
CA LEU A 13 26.73 29.74 -22.47
C LEU A 13 27.09 30.70 -21.31
N GLU A 14 28.24 31.35 -21.39
CA GLU A 14 28.76 32.22 -20.31
C GLU A 14 27.80 33.37 -19.95
N GLU A 15 27.16 33.98 -20.94
CA GLU A 15 26.21 35.09 -20.74
C GLU A 15 24.93 34.62 -20.03
N TRP A 16 24.45 33.43 -20.37
CA TRP A 16 23.30 32.79 -19.72
C TRP A 16 23.62 32.45 -18.26
N CYS A 17 24.81 31.92 -17.98
CA CYS A 17 25.27 31.63 -16.62
C CYS A 17 25.55 32.91 -15.80
N GLY A 18 25.92 34.02 -16.46
CA GLY A 18 26.17 35.32 -15.83
C GLY A 18 24.92 36.05 -15.36
N GLN A 19 23.76 35.86 -16.02
CA GLN A 19 22.49 36.51 -15.64
C GLN A 19 21.98 36.08 -14.25
N GLY A 20 22.33 34.88 -13.77
CA GLY A 20 21.94 34.36 -12.45
C GLY A 20 22.74 34.89 -11.26
N LYS A 21 23.84 35.64 -11.49
CA LYS A 21 24.75 36.11 -10.42
C LYS A 21 24.22 37.31 -9.60
N SER A 22 23.07 37.89 -9.95
CA SER A 22 22.62 39.19 -9.41
C SER A 22 21.98 39.16 -8.01
N GLY A 23 21.90 38.02 -7.30
CA GLY A 23 21.19 37.98 -6.01
C GLY A 23 21.55 36.87 -5.00
N ALA A 24 22.60 36.09 -5.21
CA ALA A 24 22.98 35.04 -4.24
C ALA A 24 23.94 35.59 -3.16
N PRO A 25 23.67 35.40 -1.84
CA PRO A 25 24.64 35.69 -0.81
C PRO A 25 25.85 34.74 -0.96
N MET A 26 27.06 35.27 -0.93
CA MET A 26 28.30 34.49 -1.05
C MET A 26 28.35 33.42 0.04
N SER A 27 28.71 32.19 -0.34
CA SER A 27 28.82 31.09 0.61
C SER A 27 30.08 31.23 1.47
N MET A 28 30.11 30.60 2.65
CA MET A 28 31.32 30.56 3.50
C MET A 28 32.49 29.88 2.78
N ALA A 29 32.22 28.98 1.84
CA ALA A 29 33.22 28.35 0.98
C ALA A 29 33.88 29.36 0.03
N ASP A 30 33.10 30.28 -0.56
CA ASP A 30 33.60 31.35 -1.43
C ASP A 30 34.50 32.34 -0.66
N LEU A 31 34.19 32.58 0.62
CA LEU A 31 35.00 33.43 1.49
C LEU A 31 36.33 32.76 1.90
N LEU A 32 36.31 31.45 2.15
CA LEU A 32 37.51 30.67 2.49
C LEU A 32 38.44 30.50 1.29
N ALA A 33 37.87 30.27 0.09
CA ALA A 33 38.60 30.20 -1.17
C ALA A 33 39.28 31.52 -1.53
N LYS A 34 38.70 32.66 -1.16
CA LYS A 34 39.31 33.98 -1.38
C LYS A 34 40.46 34.31 -0.41
N SER A 35 40.52 33.65 0.75
CA SER A 35 41.61 33.84 1.73
C SER A 35 42.82 32.94 1.49
N LYS A 36 42.65 31.81 0.79
CA LYS A 36 43.74 30.94 0.36
C LYS A 36 44.06 31.33 -1.09
N GLY A 37 45.20 31.97 -1.29
CA GLY A 37 45.66 32.36 -2.63
C GLY A 37 45.64 31.17 -3.60
N ASP A 38 45.40 31.48 -4.88
CA ASP A 38 45.36 30.55 -6.03
C ASP A 38 46.46 29.47 -5.96
N GLU A 39 46.09 28.30 -5.45
CA GLU A 39 46.73 27.05 -5.84
C GLU A 39 45.75 26.35 -6.78
N ALA A 40 45.96 26.55 -8.08
CA ALA A 40 45.29 25.78 -9.11
C ALA A 40 45.73 24.31 -9.00
N GLN A 41 44.98 23.52 -8.24
CA GLN A 41 45.08 22.06 -8.31
C GLN A 41 44.53 21.65 -9.67
N GLU A 42 45.41 21.08 -10.51
CA GLU A 42 45.01 20.35 -11.72
C GLU A 42 44.10 19.20 -11.30
N GLU A 43 42.78 19.39 -11.44
CA GLU A 43 41.81 18.33 -11.12
C GLU A 43 42.05 17.13 -12.04
N SER A 44 42.42 16.00 -11.44
CA SER A 44 42.57 14.76 -12.18
C SER A 44 41.22 14.32 -12.72
N LEU A 45 41.19 13.65 -13.89
CA LEU A 45 39.96 13.06 -14.45
C LEU A 45 39.20 12.14 -13.48
N TRP A 46 39.88 11.63 -12.45
CA TRP A 46 39.33 10.76 -11.40
C TRP A 46 38.79 11.51 -10.18
N ASP A 47 39.15 12.78 -10.02
CA ASP A 47 38.65 13.68 -8.96
C ASP A 47 37.50 14.57 -9.42
N LEU A 48 37.10 14.47 -10.69
CA LEU A 48 35.91 15.15 -11.21
C LEU A 48 34.67 14.64 -10.45
N PRO A 49 33.95 15.52 -9.73
CA PRO A 49 32.71 15.13 -9.08
C PRO A 49 31.69 14.64 -10.12
N PHE A 50 30.62 13.99 -9.68
CA PHE A 50 29.48 13.71 -10.56
C PHE A 50 28.79 15.04 -10.94
N PRO A 51 28.35 15.23 -12.20
CA PRO A 51 27.68 16.46 -12.65
C PRO A 51 26.26 16.55 -12.07
N SER A 52 26.19 16.74 -10.76
CA SER A 52 24.96 16.97 -10.03
C SER A 52 24.42 18.36 -10.33
N MET A 53 23.12 18.58 -10.11
CA MET A 53 22.49 19.88 -10.32
C MET A 53 23.16 21.00 -9.52
N ASP A 54 23.66 20.67 -8.33
CA ASP A 54 24.35 21.62 -7.47
C ASP A 54 25.77 21.90 -7.98
N ALA A 55 26.51 20.89 -8.45
CA ALA A 55 27.83 21.07 -9.06
C ALA A 55 27.77 21.84 -10.39
N LEU A 56 26.71 21.64 -11.18
CA LEU A 56 26.43 22.42 -12.39
C LEU A 56 25.98 23.85 -12.06
N ASN A 57 25.19 24.06 -10.98
CA ASN A 57 24.83 25.39 -10.51
C ASN A 57 26.04 26.20 -10.01
N GLU A 58 27.00 25.56 -9.36
CA GLU A 58 28.25 26.19 -8.91
C GLU A 58 29.05 26.79 -10.08
N SER A 59 29.03 26.13 -11.24
CA SER A 59 29.66 26.63 -12.47
C SER A 59 28.73 27.56 -13.27
N CYS A 60 27.41 27.36 -13.18
CA CYS A 60 26.39 28.12 -13.91
C CYS A 60 25.19 28.44 -13.03
N ALA A 61 25.14 29.66 -12.47
CA ALA A 61 24.08 30.07 -11.54
C ALA A 61 22.65 30.04 -12.12
N ALA A 62 22.50 29.98 -13.45
CA ALA A 62 21.22 29.82 -14.14
C ALA A 62 20.67 28.38 -14.10
N PHE A 63 21.51 27.38 -13.83
CA PHE A 63 21.08 25.99 -13.72
C PHE A 63 20.41 25.77 -12.36
N PRO A 64 19.20 25.20 -12.26
CA PRO A 64 18.48 25.10 -10.98
C PRO A 64 19.21 24.19 -9.98
N LYS A 65 19.12 24.53 -8.69
CA LYS A 65 19.66 23.68 -7.60
C LYS A 65 18.75 22.49 -7.33
N SER A 66 19.29 21.42 -6.76
CA SER A 66 18.51 20.25 -6.34
C SER A 66 17.36 20.63 -5.38
N ARG A 67 17.61 21.61 -4.49
CA ARG A 67 16.62 22.17 -3.56
C ARG A 67 15.46 22.90 -4.25
N GLU A 68 15.70 23.50 -5.42
CA GLU A 68 14.63 24.19 -6.16
C GLU A 68 13.69 23.19 -6.82
N LEU A 69 14.20 22.03 -7.27
CA LEU A 69 13.35 20.93 -7.72
C LEU A 69 12.49 20.36 -6.59
N THR A 70 13.08 20.11 -5.41
CA THR A 70 12.30 19.57 -4.29
C THR A 70 11.22 20.55 -3.83
N LYS A 71 11.56 21.84 -3.76
CA LYS A 71 10.58 22.89 -3.46
C LYS A 71 9.51 23.02 -4.54
N GLY A 72 9.89 22.95 -5.82
CA GLY A 72 8.94 22.98 -6.93
C GLY A 72 7.97 21.79 -6.92
N LEU A 73 8.43 20.60 -6.54
CA LEU A 73 7.57 19.43 -6.34
C LEU A 73 6.62 19.61 -5.16
N GLU A 74 7.10 20.16 -4.04
CA GLU A 74 6.28 20.48 -2.88
C GLU A 74 5.19 21.51 -3.21
N ASP A 75 5.57 22.66 -3.78
CA ASP A 75 4.65 23.72 -4.18
C ASP A 75 3.64 23.21 -5.23
N GLY A 76 4.09 22.42 -6.21
CA GLY A 76 3.22 21.80 -7.21
C GLY A 76 2.20 20.85 -6.60
N PHE A 77 2.61 20.03 -5.63
CA PHE A 77 1.71 19.12 -4.92
C PHE A 77 0.69 19.89 -4.06
N LEU A 78 1.13 20.91 -3.31
CA LEU A 78 0.26 21.73 -2.47
C LEU A 78 -0.77 22.53 -3.28
N ASN A 79 -0.40 23.00 -4.47
CA ASN A 79 -1.33 23.71 -5.37
C ASN A 79 -2.46 22.81 -5.89
N ILE A 80 -2.19 21.52 -6.07
CA ILE A 80 -3.18 20.55 -6.58
C ILE A 80 -3.97 19.90 -5.42
N LYS A 81 -3.39 19.87 -4.22
CA LYS A 81 -3.97 19.23 -3.03
C LYS A 81 -5.44 19.57 -2.83
N ASP A 82 -5.80 20.86 -2.82
CA ASP A 82 -7.18 21.29 -2.53
C ASP A 82 -8.16 20.86 -3.64
N SER A 83 -7.70 20.83 -4.88
CA SER A 83 -8.51 20.31 -6.00
C SER A 83 -8.68 18.79 -5.91
N LEU A 84 -7.64 18.10 -5.45
CA LEU A 84 -7.65 16.65 -5.32
C LEU A 84 -8.50 16.20 -4.12
N SER A 85 -8.39 16.87 -2.97
CA SER A 85 -9.20 16.56 -1.78
C SER A 85 -10.69 16.77 -2.04
N LEU A 86 -11.07 17.80 -2.80
CA LEU A 86 -12.47 18.05 -3.18
C LEU A 86 -13.10 16.87 -3.92
N VAL A 87 -12.32 16.13 -4.71
CA VAL A 87 -12.78 14.93 -5.43
C VAL A 87 -12.60 13.66 -4.60
N LEU A 88 -11.48 13.52 -3.90
CA LEU A 88 -11.15 12.31 -3.16
C LEU A 88 -11.97 12.16 -1.88
N ASP A 89 -12.33 13.25 -1.19
CA ASP A 89 -13.05 13.18 0.08
C ASP A 89 -14.42 12.52 -0.06
N PRO A 90 -15.31 12.93 -0.99
CA PRO A 90 -16.59 12.26 -1.20
C PRO A 90 -16.45 10.79 -1.61
N ILE A 91 -15.42 10.47 -2.41
CA ILE A 91 -15.16 9.10 -2.91
C ILE A 91 -14.69 8.18 -1.77
N THR A 92 -13.89 8.72 -0.85
CA THR A 92 -13.31 7.96 0.26
C THR A 92 -14.18 7.99 1.52
N GLN A 93 -15.22 8.81 1.58
CA GLN A 93 -16.12 8.90 2.72
C GLN A 93 -16.80 7.57 3.11
N PRO A 94 -17.26 6.72 2.16
CA PRO A 94 -17.83 5.42 2.49
C PRO A 94 -16.83 4.48 3.18
N LEU A 95 -15.54 4.62 2.89
CA LEU A 95 -14.48 3.87 3.58
C LEU A 95 -14.40 4.30 5.05
N SER A 96 -14.41 5.61 5.33
CA SER A 96 -14.41 6.14 6.70
C SER A 96 -15.60 5.60 7.49
N TRP A 97 -16.81 5.67 6.92
CA TRP A 97 -18.02 5.14 7.56
C TRP A 97 -17.94 3.64 7.81
N GLY A 98 -17.39 2.87 6.86
CA GLY A 98 -17.18 1.44 7.00
C GLY A 98 -16.22 1.12 8.14
N LEU A 99 -15.10 1.83 8.23
CA LEU A 99 -14.08 1.65 9.26
C LEU A 99 -14.61 2.06 10.64
N ASP A 100 -15.12 3.29 10.76
CA ASP A 100 -15.63 3.83 12.02
C ASP A 100 -16.83 3.01 12.51
N GLY A 101 -17.72 2.62 11.59
CA GLY A 101 -18.87 1.78 11.90
C GLY A 101 -18.45 0.38 12.37
N ALA A 102 -17.47 -0.24 11.72
CA ALA A 102 -16.96 -1.56 12.14
C ALA A 102 -16.23 -1.50 13.49
N LEU A 103 -15.43 -0.46 13.71
CA LEU A 103 -14.75 -0.23 14.98
C LEU A 103 -15.76 0.04 16.10
N TYR A 104 -16.74 0.91 15.86
CA TYR A 104 -17.82 1.19 16.79
C TYR A 104 -18.60 -0.07 17.13
N ALA A 105 -18.98 -0.87 16.13
CA ALA A 105 -19.71 -2.11 16.33
C ALA A 105 -18.91 -3.13 17.15
N MET A 106 -17.62 -3.30 16.88
CA MET A 106 -16.79 -4.26 17.62
C MET A 106 -16.49 -3.83 19.05
N LEU A 107 -16.30 -2.53 19.31
CA LEU A 107 -15.90 -2.02 20.61
C LEU A 107 -17.08 -1.74 21.56
N ASN A 108 -18.24 -1.32 21.03
CA ASN A 108 -19.41 -1.02 21.87
C ASN A 108 -20.31 -2.25 22.08
N THR A 109 -20.15 -3.29 21.26
CA THR A 109 -20.87 -4.55 21.48
C THR A 109 -20.18 -5.34 22.58
N PRO A 110 -20.94 -5.83 23.59
CA PRO A 110 -20.34 -6.62 24.66
C PRO A 110 -19.64 -7.89 24.15
N TRP A 111 -18.49 -8.21 24.73
CA TRP A 111 -17.65 -9.36 24.33
C TRP A 111 -18.40 -10.71 24.34
N TRP A 112 -19.34 -10.89 25.26
CA TRP A 112 -20.17 -12.09 25.38
C TRP A 112 -21.14 -12.27 24.20
N LEU A 113 -21.34 -11.25 23.37
CA LEU A 113 -22.11 -11.32 22.13
C LEU A 113 -21.18 -11.42 20.91
N VAL A 114 -20.10 -10.63 20.88
CA VAL A 114 -19.12 -10.62 19.76
C VAL A 114 -18.45 -11.98 19.60
N ILE A 115 -17.92 -12.57 20.68
CA ILE A 115 -17.16 -13.82 20.60
C ILE A 115 -18.05 -14.97 20.09
N PRO A 116 -19.25 -15.24 20.63
CA PRO A 116 -20.10 -16.31 20.10
C PRO A 116 -20.53 -16.09 18.65
N ILE A 117 -20.84 -14.86 18.24
CA ILE A 117 -21.20 -14.57 16.84
C ILE A 117 -20.01 -14.86 15.92
N MET A 118 -18.82 -14.40 16.28
CA MET A 118 -17.61 -14.67 15.51
C MET A 118 -17.33 -16.19 15.42
N LEU A 119 -17.47 -16.93 16.52
CA LEU A 119 -17.32 -18.39 16.53
C LEU A 119 -18.38 -19.10 15.67
N ALA A 120 -19.62 -18.59 15.67
CA ALA A 120 -20.67 -19.08 14.81
C ALA A 120 -20.36 -18.84 13.32
N ILE A 121 -19.82 -17.65 12.96
CA ILE A 121 -19.36 -17.35 11.60
C ILE A 121 -18.24 -18.30 11.20
N VAL A 122 -17.23 -18.50 12.06
CA VAL A 122 -16.13 -19.45 11.83
C VAL A 122 -16.67 -20.86 11.61
N PHE A 123 -17.67 -21.29 12.40
CA PHE A 123 -18.30 -22.59 12.24
C PHE A 123 -19.09 -22.70 10.93
N LEU A 124 -19.82 -21.67 10.52
CA LEU A 124 -20.59 -21.67 9.28
C LEU A 124 -19.69 -21.76 8.05
N VAL A 125 -18.59 -21.01 8.04
CA VAL A 125 -17.60 -21.00 6.95
C VAL A 125 -16.83 -22.31 6.92
N SER A 126 -16.19 -22.69 8.02
CA SER A 126 -15.26 -23.83 8.05
C SER A 126 -15.91 -25.20 8.25
N ARG A 127 -17.11 -25.25 8.85
CA ARG A 127 -17.81 -26.46 9.34
C ARG A 127 -16.94 -27.38 10.21
N SER A 128 -15.90 -26.83 10.84
CA SER A 128 -14.91 -27.60 11.61
C SER A 128 -14.88 -27.15 13.06
N TRP A 129 -15.32 -28.02 13.97
CA TRP A 129 -15.25 -27.78 15.41
C TRP A 129 -13.82 -27.60 15.93
N LYS A 130 -12.83 -28.23 15.28
CA LYS A 130 -11.41 -28.07 15.63
C LYS A 130 -10.93 -26.63 15.39
N LEU A 131 -11.38 -26.01 14.29
CA LEU A 131 -11.04 -24.61 13.99
C LEU A 131 -11.78 -23.64 14.91
N VAL A 132 -13.05 -23.89 15.22
CA VAL A 132 -13.80 -23.08 16.19
C VAL A 132 -13.14 -23.10 17.55
N ALA A 133 -12.75 -24.28 18.05
CA ALA A 133 -12.03 -24.41 19.32
C ALA A 133 -10.69 -23.66 19.30
N PHE A 134 -9.93 -23.76 18.21
CA PHE A 134 -8.68 -23.01 18.03
C PHE A 134 -8.91 -21.49 18.09
N VAL A 135 -9.91 -20.96 17.38
CA VAL A 135 -10.23 -19.53 17.40
C VAL A 135 -10.70 -19.08 18.79
N ALA A 136 -11.52 -19.88 19.47
CA ALA A 136 -12.00 -19.58 20.81
C ALA A 136 -10.84 -19.49 21.82
N ILE A 137 -9.92 -20.45 21.78
CA ILE A 137 -8.72 -20.46 22.63
C ILE A 137 -7.83 -19.26 22.31
N ALA A 138 -7.62 -18.98 21.04
CA ALA A 138 -6.77 -17.89 20.60
C ALA A 138 -7.30 -16.51 21.05
N ILE A 139 -8.57 -16.22 20.78
CA ILE A 139 -9.18 -14.96 21.21
C ILE A 139 -9.31 -14.89 22.74
N GLY A 140 -9.65 -16.01 23.39
CA GLY A 140 -9.65 -16.10 24.85
C GLY A 140 -8.29 -15.81 25.47
N SER A 141 -7.19 -16.27 24.84
CA SER A 141 -5.83 -15.98 25.30
C SER A 141 -5.45 -14.50 25.16
N LEU A 142 -5.90 -13.83 24.10
CA LEU A 142 -5.70 -12.38 23.92
C LEU A 142 -6.54 -11.57 24.92
N ALA A 143 -7.75 -12.02 25.19
CA ALA A 143 -8.60 -11.41 26.22
C ALA A 143 -8.01 -11.58 27.63
N PHE A 144 -7.40 -12.73 27.92
CA PHE A 144 -6.75 -12.98 29.21
C PHE A 144 -5.56 -12.04 29.49
N ILE A 145 -4.90 -11.51 28.45
CA ILE A 145 -3.74 -10.62 28.56
C ILE A 145 -4.13 -9.15 28.29
N ASP A 146 -5.42 -8.79 28.34
CA ASP A 146 -5.92 -7.43 28.06
C ASP A 146 -5.57 -6.90 26.64
N HIS A 147 -5.41 -7.79 25.66
CA HIS A 147 -5.16 -7.42 24.25
C HIS A 147 -6.43 -7.57 23.38
N TYR A 148 -7.59 -7.82 23.97
CA TYR A 148 -8.84 -8.05 23.26
C TYR A 148 -9.26 -6.88 22.37
N ASP A 149 -9.33 -5.66 22.92
CA ASP A 149 -9.80 -4.49 22.18
C ASP A 149 -8.92 -4.20 20.96
N TYR A 150 -7.60 -4.26 21.16
CA TYR A 150 -6.63 -4.09 20.08
C TYR A 150 -6.76 -5.17 19.00
N ALA A 151 -7.03 -6.41 19.38
CA ALA A 151 -7.24 -7.50 18.44
C ALA A 151 -8.54 -7.32 17.64
N MET A 152 -9.62 -6.88 18.28
CA MET A 152 -10.90 -6.59 17.61
C MET A 152 -10.80 -5.39 16.67
N GLN A 153 -10.07 -4.34 17.05
CA GLN A 153 -9.78 -3.20 16.17
C GLN A 153 -9.03 -3.65 14.91
N THR A 154 -7.96 -4.44 15.08
CA THR A 154 -7.20 -4.99 13.94
C THR A 154 -8.07 -5.86 13.04
N LEU A 155 -8.90 -6.73 13.62
CA LEU A 155 -9.81 -7.59 12.84
C LEU A 155 -10.85 -6.78 12.06
N ALA A 156 -11.43 -5.74 12.68
CA ALA A 156 -12.41 -4.86 12.05
C ALA A 156 -11.81 -4.12 10.83
N ILE A 157 -10.62 -3.54 11.00
CA ILE A 157 -9.93 -2.82 9.92
C ILE A 157 -9.60 -3.78 8.77
N ILE A 158 -9.03 -4.95 9.07
CA ILE A 158 -8.70 -5.95 8.05
C ILE A 158 -9.97 -6.39 7.31
N PHE A 159 -11.07 -6.63 8.01
CA PHE A 159 -12.32 -7.07 7.39
C PHE A 159 -12.85 -6.03 6.40
N VAL A 160 -12.94 -4.76 6.80
CA VAL A 160 -13.41 -3.67 5.94
C VAL A 160 -12.48 -3.46 4.75
N CYS A 161 -11.16 -3.41 4.99
CA CYS A 161 -10.18 -3.20 3.92
C CYS A 161 -10.18 -4.38 2.93
N ALA A 162 -10.16 -5.62 3.43
CA ALA A 162 -10.19 -6.80 2.57
C ALA A 162 -11.49 -6.87 1.78
N PHE A 163 -12.65 -6.56 2.39
CA PHE A 163 -13.93 -6.49 1.69
C PHE A 163 -13.88 -5.49 0.53
N LEU A 164 -13.36 -4.28 0.76
CA LEU A 164 -13.23 -3.26 -0.29
C LEU A 164 -12.21 -3.64 -1.36
N CYS A 165 -11.09 -4.26 -0.98
CA CYS A 165 -10.13 -4.81 -1.94
C CYS A 165 -10.77 -5.88 -2.84
N VAL A 166 -11.62 -6.75 -2.31
CA VAL A 166 -12.35 -7.73 -3.14
C VAL A 166 -13.39 -7.05 -4.01
N LEU A 167 -14.17 -6.12 -3.43
CA LEU A 167 -15.21 -5.37 -4.12
C LEU A 167 -14.66 -4.60 -5.34
N LEU A 168 -13.49 -3.97 -5.20
CA LEU A 168 -12.86 -3.19 -6.26
C LEU A 168 -11.91 -4.03 -7.12
N GLY A 169 -11.11 -4.88 -6.48
CA GLY A 169 -10.05 -5.63 -7.13
C GLY A 169 -10.52 -6.75 -8.03
N VAL A 170 -11.62 -7.44 -7.68
CA VAL A 170 -12.19 -8.50 -8.56
C VAL A 170 -12.72 -7.90 -9.86
N PRO A 171 -13.55 -6.83 -9.87
CA PRO A 171 -13.94 -6.17 -11.12
C PRO A 171 -12.77 -5.64 -11.95
N ILE A 172 -11.76 -5.04 -11.31
CA ILE A 172 -10.56 -4.56 -12.02
C ILE A 172 -9.82 -5.74 -12.66
N GLY A 173 -9.63 -6.84 -11.93
CA GLY A 173 -9.01 -8.06 -12.45
C GLY A 173 -9.81 -8.69 -13.60
N ILE A 174 -11.14 -8.72 -13.51
CA ILE A 174 -12.02 -9.15 -14.61
C ILE A 174 -11.84 -8.25 -15.83
N ALA A 175 -11.76 -6.93 -15.64
CA ALA A 175 -11.56 -5.99 -16.74
C ALA A 175 -10.19 -6.20 -17.42
N MET A 176 -9.12 -6.38 -16.63
CA MET A 176 -7.78 -6.70 -17.12
C MET A 176 -7.73 -8.02 -17.89
N ALA A 177 -8.48 -9.04 -17.44
CA ALA A 177 -8.54 -10.34 -18.13
C ALA A 177 -9.12 -10.24 -19.54
N ARG A 178 -9.97 -9.23 -19.79
CA ARG A 178 -10.66 -9.04 -21.06
C ARG A 178 -9.92 -8.14 -22.05
N SER A 179 -8.92 -7.39 -21.61
CA SER A 179 -8.21 -6.44 -22.44
C SER A 179 -6.71 -6.50 -22.16
N ASP A 180 -5.94 -7.01 -23.13
CA ASP A 180 -4.47 -7.07 -23.05
C ASP A 180 -3.85 -5.68 -22.93
N TRP A 181 -4.48 -4.66 -23.51
CA TRP A 181 -4.04 -3.28 -23.37
C TRP A 181 -4.23 -2.80 -21.93
N LEU A 182 -5.41 -3.02 -21.33
CA LEU A 182 -5.67 -2.63 -19.95
C LEU A 182 -4.73 -3.37 -18.98
N GLN A 183 -4.47 -4.65 -19.24
CA GLN A 183 -3.53 -5.45 -18.47
C GLN A 183 -2.12 -4.85 -18.52
N ARG A 184 -1.60 -4.57 -19.72
CA ARG A 184 -0.26 -3.98 -19.93
C ARG A 184 -0.12 -2.61 -19.28
N SER A 185 -1.17 -1.80 -19.26
CA SER A 185 -1.16 -0.49 -18.61
C SER A 185 -1.32 -0.56 -17.08
N ALA A 186 -2.09 -1.52 -16.56
CA ALA A 186 -2.32 -1.65 -15.13
C ALA A 186 -1.18 -2.35 -14.37
N ILE A 187 -0.49 -3.32 -15.00
CA ILE A 187 0.61 -4.07 -14.37
C ILE A 187 1.68 -3.15 -13.76
N PRO A 188 2.23 -2.13 -14.47
CA PRO A 188 3.23 -1.23 -13.90
C PRO A 188 2.74 -0.47 -12.65
N VAL A 189 1.47 -0.06 -12.64
CA VAL A 189 0.85 0.61 -11.47
C VAL A 189 0.75 -0.36 -10.30
N LEU A 190 0.29 -1.59 -10.56
CA LEU A 190 0.20 -2.64 -9.54
C LEU A 190 1.59 -3.04 -9.00
N ASP A 191 2.62 -3.09 -9.86
CA ASP A 191 4.00 -3.32 -9.43
C ASP A 191 4.50 -2.17 -8.55
N MET A 192 4.24 -0.92 -8.94
CA MET A 192 4.60 0.25 -8.14
C MET A 192 3.95 0.21 -6.74
N LEU A 193 2.66 -0.14 -6.65
CA LEU A 193 1.95 -0.25 -5.38
C LEU A 193 2.53 -1.32 -4.42
N GLN A 194 3.10 -2.40 -4.95
CA GLN A 194 3.71 -3.46 -4.14
C GLN A 194 5.21 -3.26 -3.87
N THR A 195 5.92 -2.61 -4.77
CA THR A 195 7.39 -2.48 -4.72
C THR A 195 7.85 -1.21 -4.02
N LEU A 196 7.06 -0.14 -4.06
CA LEU A 196 7.39 1.07 -3.31
C LEU A 196 7.30 0.80 -1.80
N PRO A 197 8.30 1.22 -1.02
CA PRO A 197 8.24 1.12 0.43
C PRO A 197 6.98 1.85 0.94
N PRO A 198 6.22 1.25 1.86
CA PRO A 198 4.96 1.81 2.31
C PRO A 198 5.02 3.27 2.76
N PHE A 199 6.11 3.65 3.43
CA PHE A 199 6.36 5.01 3.90
C PHE A 199 6.37 6.06 2.79
N VAL A 200 6.79 5.70 1.57
CA VAL A 200 6.91 6.64 0.45
C VAL A 200 5.55 7.15 0.02
N TYR A 201 4.54 6.28 -0.10
CA TYR A 201 3.19 6.70 -0.48
C TYR A 201 2.37 7.23 0.71
N LEU A 202 2.78 6.98 1.95
CA LEU A 202 2.13 7.58 3.12
C LEU A 202 2.31 9.09 3.18
N ILE A 203 3.46 9.62 2.74
CA ILE A 203 3.74 11.07 2.74
C ILE A 203 2.64 11.86 2.01
N PRO A 204 2.37 11.64 0.70
CA PRO A 204 1.32 12.40 0.01
C PRO A 204 -0.08 12.14 0.60
N LEU A 205 -0.35 10.93 1.12
CA LEU A 205 -1.63 10.64 1.77
C LEU A 205 -1.84 11.45 3.05
N ILE A 206 -0.81 11.66 3.88
CA ILE A 206 -0.87 12.47 5.10
C ILE A 206 -1.15 13.95 4.77
N PHE A 207 -0.62 14.44 3.65
CA PHE A 207 -0.92 15.80 3.23
C PHE A 207 -2.31 15.93 2.60
N LEU A 208 -2.84 14.88 1.95
CA LEU A 208 -4.18 14.89 1.34
C LEU A 208 -5.30 14.69 2.36
N PHE A 209 -5.10 13.81 3.34
CA PHE A 209 -6.09 13.44 4.34
C PHE A 209 -5.57 13.75 5.73
N SER A 210 -6.44 14.26 6.61
CA SER A 210 -6.03 14.57 7.97
C SER A 210 -5.64 13.29 8.72
N VAL A 211 -4.60 13.37 9.56
CA VAL A 211 -4.09 12.23 10.36
C VAL A 211 -5.15 11.63 11.29
N THR A 212 -6.18 12.40 11.63
CA THR A 212 -7.29 11.96 12.48
C THR A 212 -8.35 11.14 11.74
N GLU A 213 -8.31 11.07 10.41
CA GLU A 213 -9.36 10.43 9.62
C GLU A 213 -9.07 8.95 9.36
N SER A 214 -10.06 8.09 9.61
CA SER A 214 -9.91 6.63 9.48
C SER A 214 -9.60 6.17 8.05
N LYS A 215 -10.03 6.92 7.04
CA LYS A 215 -9.69 6.65 5.63
C LYS A 215 -8.18 6.71 5.35
N LEU A 216 -7.37 7.46 6.11
CA LEU A 216 -5.94 7.59 5.84
C LEU A 216 -5.25 6.21 5.87
N TYR A 217 -5.37 5.50 7.00
CA TYR A 217 -4.80 4.17 7.13
C TYR A 217 -5.55 3.12 6.30
N GLY A 218 -6.86 3.29 6.09
CA GLY A 218 -7.66 2.42 5.23
C GLY A 218 -7.16 2.41 3.78
N ILE A 219 -6.91 3.59 3.21
CA ILE A 219 -6.37 3.74 1.86
C ILE A 219 -4.97 3.13 1.79
N ALA A 220 -4.12 3.39 2.76
CA ALA A 220 -2.78 2.81 2.81
C ALA A 220 -2.81 1.27 2.77
N ILE A 221 -3.70 0.65 3.55
CA ILE A 221 -3.89 -0.80 3.55
C ILE A 221 -4.43 -1.30 2.22
N ILE A 222 -5.44 -0.62 1.66
CA ILE A 222 -6.07 -1.02 0.39
C ILE A 222 -5.09 -0.94 -0.78
N LEU A 223 -4.33 0.15 -0.88
CA LEU A 223 -3.34 0.34 -1.95
C LEU A 223 -2.32 -0.81 -2.01
N TYR A 224 -1.87 -1.28 -0.85
CA TYR A 224 -0.94 -2.40 -0.76
C TYR A 224 -1.63 -3.76 -1.01
N ALA A 225 -2.80 -3.96 -0.41
CA ALA A 225 -3.47 -5.27 -0.35
C ALA A 225 -4.37 -5.59 -1.55
N ILE A 226 -4.72 -4.61 -2.39
CA ILE A 226 -5.59 -4.84 -3.57
C ILE A 226 -4.87 -5.61 -4.68
N VAL A 227 -3.54 -5.54 -4.74
CA VAL A 227 -2.78 -6.04 -5.88
C VAL A 227 -2.90 -7.56 -6.11
N PRO A 228 -2.80 -8.44 -5.09
CA PRO A 228 -2.95 -9.88 -5.28
C PRO A 228 -4.31 -10.28 -5.82
N VAL A 229 -5.40 -9.70 -5.30
CA VAL A 229 -6.75 -10.04 -5.77
C VAL A 229 -6.96 -9.61 -7.22
N VAL A 230 -6.43 -8.46 -7.64
CA VAL A 230 -6.47 -8.04 -9.05
C VAL A 230 -5.70 -9.02 -9.93
N ARG A 231 -4.45 -9.33 -9.58
CA ARG A 231 -3.57 -10.21 -10.37
C ARG A 231 -4.10 -11.64 -10.47
N LEU A 232 -4.51 -12.21 -9.34
CA LEU A 232 -4.98 -13.60 -9.31
C LEU A 232 -6.37 -13.75 -9.93
N THR A 233 -7.18 -12.69 -9.95
CA THR A 233 -8.41 -12.66 -10.74
C THR A 233 -8.13 -12.60 -12.24
N ASP A 234 -7.24 -11.71 -12.69
CA ASP A 234 -6.80 -11.62 -14.10
C ASP A 234 -6.23 -12.96 -14.60
N LEU A 235 -5.27 -13.50 -13.85
CA LEU A 235 -4.67 -14.81 -14.12
C LEU A 235 -5.73 -15.92 -14.14
N GLY A 236 -6.61 -15.95 -13.15
CA GLY A 236 -7.61 -17.01 -13.01
C GLY A 236 -8.56 -17.10 -14.19
N ILE A 237 -8.97 -15.97 -14.75
CA ILE A 237 -9.88 -15.92 -15.90
C ILE A 237 -9.14 -16.28 -17.20
N ARG A 238 -7.87 -15.88 -17.34
CA ARG A 238 -7.05 -16.21 -18.52
C ARG A 238 -6.61 -17.67 -18.56
N LEU A 239 -6.50 -18.33 -17.40
CA LEU A 239 -6.14 -19.75 -17.29
C LEU A 239 -7.31 -20.71 -17.55
N VAL A 240 -8.53 -20.19 -17.78
CA VAL A 240 -9.67 -21.04 -18.15
C VAL A 240 -9.40 -21.69 -19.51
N ASP A 241 -9.61 -23.00 -19.59
CA ASP A 241 -9.33 -23.80 -20.78
C ASP A 241 -10.07 -23.25 -22.01
N LYS A 242 -9.34 -23.15 -23.13
CA LYS A 242 -9.87 -22.70 -24.41
C LYS A 242 -10.93 -23.65 -24.95
N GLU A 243 -10.78 -24.96 -24.74
CA GLU A 243 -11.76 -25.95 -25.20
C GLU A 243 -13.13 -25.74 -24.55
N VAL A 244 -13.14 -25.39 -23.25
CA VAL A 244 -14.37 -25.07 -22.51
C VAL A 244 -15.01 -23.76 -23.00
N ILE A 245 -14.17 -22.80 -23.40
CA ILE A 245 -14.62 -21.53 -23.98
C ILE A 245 -15.24 -21.74 -25.39
N GLU A 246 -14.60 -22.56 -26.22
CA GLU A 246 -15.08 -22.92 -27.57
C GLU A 246 -16.39 -23.72 -27.50
N ALA A 247 -16.49 -24.65 -26.53
CA ALA A 247 -17.74 -25.36 -26.27
C ALA A 247 -18.87 -24.37 -25.88
N ALA A 248 -18.60 -23.41 -25.00
CA ALA A 248 -19.57 -22.38 -24.62
C ALA A 248 -20.01 -21.52 -25.83
N ASP A 249 -19.09 -21.24 -26.77
CA ASP A 249 -19.42 -20.55 -28.02
C ASP A 249 -20.29 -21.41 -28.96
N ALA A 250 -20.03 -22.71 -29.06
CA ALA A 250 -20.84 -23.64 -29.84
C ALA A 250 -22.29 -23.76 -29.30
N PHE A 251 -22.49 -23.60 -27.99
CA PHE A 251 -23.81 -23.49 -27.37
C PHE A 251 -24.47 -22.09 -27.50
N GLY A 252 -23.84 -21.15 -28.22
CA GLY A 252 -24.38 -19.82 -28.47
C GLY A 252 -24.37 -18.88 -27.26
N MET A 253 -23.49 -19.11 -26.27
CA MET A 253 -23.43 -18.25 -25.09
C MET A 253 -22.91 -16.85 -25.43
N THR A 254 -23.64 -15.83 -24.98
CA THR A 254 -23.15 -14.44 -25.07
C THR A 254 -21.91 -14.22 -24.19
N PRO A 255 -21.05 -13.22 -24.47
CA PRO A 255 -19.86 -12.96 -23.67
C PRO A 255 -20.13 -12.73 -22.17
N ARG A 256 -21.29 -12.16 -21.82
CA ARG A 256 -21.71 -11.98 -20.43
C ARG A 256 -22.10 -13.32 -19.80
N GLN A 257 -22.86 -14.16 -20.52
CA GLN A 257 -23.22 -15.50 -20.03
C GLN A 257 -21.97 -16.37 -19.85
N LYS A 258 -21.05 -16.35 -20.82
CA LYS A 258 -19.77 -17.05 -20.73
C LYS A 258 -18.96 -16.60 -19.50
N LEU A 259 -18.87 -15.29 -19.26
CA LEU A 259 -18.15 -14.77 -18.10
C LEU A 259 -18.75 -15.27 -16.78
N PHE A 260 -20.05 -15.06 -16.55
CA PHE A 260 -20.68 -15.37 -15.26
C PHE A 260 -20.96 -16.85 -15.04
N LYS A 261 -21.20 -17.63 -16.09
CA LYS A 261 -21.58 -19.05 -15.98
C LYS A 261 -20.42 -20.02 -16.20
N VAL A 262 -19.35 -19.60 -16.85
CA VAL A 262 -18.22 -20.49 -17.20
C VAL A 262 -16.92 -19.96 -16.58
N GLN A 263 -16.49 -18.76 -16.97
CA GLN A 263 -15.16 -18.25 -16.59
C GLN A 263 -15.05 -17.95 -15.09
N ILE A 264 -15.98 -17.19 -14.50
CA ILE A 264 -15.95 -16.82 -13.08
C ILE A 264 -16.00 -18.06 -12.18
N PRO A 265 -16.92 -19.03 -12.40
CA PRO A 265 -16.89 -20.27 -11.65
C PRO A 265 -15.55 -20.98 -11.76
N LEU A 266 -15.02 -21.22 -12.97
CA LEU A 266 -13.75 -21.93 -13.15
C LEU A 266 -12.53 -21.17 -12.59
N ALA A 267 -12.59 -19.84 -12.57
CA ALA A 267 -11.54 -18.97 -12.02
C ALA A 267 -11.64 -18.79 -10.50
N LEU A 268 -12.75 -19.20 -9.87
CA LEU A 268 -13.04 -18.95 -8.46
C LEU A 268 -11.93 -19.42 -7.49
N PRO A 269 -11.26 -20.57 -7.70
CA PRO A 269 -10.13 -20.98 -6.85
C PRO A 269 -8.98 -19.97 -6.85
N ASN A 270 -8.66 -19.39 -8.02
CA ASN A 270 -7.62 -18.37 -8.18
C ASN A 270 -8.06 -17.03 -7.56
N ILE A 271 -9.32 -16.63 -7.78
CA ILE A 271 -9.88 -15.41 -7.14
C ILE A 271 -9.80 -15.54 -5.62
N MET A 272 -10.22 -16.67 -5.07
CA MET A 272 -10.19 -16.94 -3.62
C MET A 272 -8.77 -17.03 -3.05
N ALA A 273 -7.81 -17.55 -3.82
CA ALA A 273 -6.39 -17.46 -3.47
C ALA A 273 -5.93 -15.98 -3.41
N GLY A 274 -6.42 -15.16 -4.34
CA GLY A 274 -6.23 -13.70 -4.33
C GLY A 274 -6.80 -13.04 -3.08
N VAL A 275 -8.04 -13.37 -2.71
CA VAL A 275 -8.66 -12.88 -1.47
C VAL A 275 -7.83 -13.26 -0.25
N ASN A 276 -7.36 -14.50 -0.16
CA ASN A 276 -6.51 -14.92 0.96
C ASN A 276 -5.21 -14.09 1.04
N GLN A 277 -4.55 -13.87 -0.09
CA GLN A 277 -3.33 -13.05 -0.13
C GLN A 277 -3.59 -11.59 0.22
N THR A 278 -4.72 -11.03 -0.22
CA THR A 278 -5.16 -9.70 0.17
C THR A 278 -5.34 -9.58 1.68
N ILE A 279 -5.99 -10.55 2.33
CA ILE A 279 -6.15 -10.56 3.80
C ILE A 279 -4.78 -10.61 4.50
N MET A 280 -3.88 -11.47 4.02
CA MET A 280 -2.53 -11.60 4.59
C MET A 280 -1.70 -10.33 4.41
N MET A 281 -1.75 -9.68 3.24
CA MET A 281 -1.07 -8.42 2.99
C MET A 281 -1.68 -7.26 3.78
N SER A 282 -3.00 -7.23 3.97
CA SER A 282 -3.64 -6.26 4.86
C SER A 282 -3.14 -6.39 6.28
N LEU A 283 -2.99 -7.62 6.78
CA LEU A 283 -2.47 -7.87 8.13
C LEU A 283 -1.00 -7.46 8.27
N ALA A 284 -0.17 -7.76 7.27
CA ALA A 284 1.23 -7.32 7.25
C ALA A 284 1.35 -5.78 7.34
N MET A 285 0.39 -5.06 6.76
CA MET A 285 0.35 -3.60 6.76
C MET A 285 -0.13 -2.99 8.09
N VAL A 286 -0.66 -3.77 9.04
CA VAL A 286 -1.23 -3.24 10.31
C VAL A 286 -0.22 -2.47 11.15
N VAL A 287 1.01 -2.95 11.26
CA VAL A 287 2.06 -2.28 12.04
C VAL A 287 2.44 -0.95 11.41
N ILE A 288 2.51 -0.90 10.08
CA ILE A 288 2.84 0.31 9.32
C ILE A 288 1.68 1.30 9.39
N ALA A 289 0.44 0.83 9.23
CA ALA A 289 -0.77 1.63 9.40
C ALA A 289 -0.83 2.30 10.79
N SER A 290 -0.32 1.63 11.82
CA SER A 290 -0.28 2.19 13.18
C SER A 290 0.65 3.40 13.33
N LEU A 291 1.59 3.62 12.39
CA LEU A 291 2.44 4.82 12.36
C LEU A 291 1.65 6.07 11.96
N VAL A 292 0.59 5.89 11.17
CA VAL A 292 -0.38 6.92 10.78
C VAL A 292 -1.65 6.81 11.62
N SER A 293 -1.49 6.50 12.90
CA SER A 293 -2.55 6.52 13.92
C SER A 293 -3.68 5.49 13.73
N ALA A 294 -3.48 4.42 12.95
CA ALA A 294 -4.44 3.31 12.93
C ALA A 294 -4.51 2.63 14.32
N PRO A 295 -5.73 2.36 14.85
CA PRO A 295 -5.88 1.64 16.11
C PRO A 295 -5.62 0.13 15.93
N GLY A 296 -5.36 -0.56 17.03
CA GLY A 296 -5.19 -2.01 17.08
C GLY A 296 -3.81 -2.47 17.56
N LEU A 297 -3.52 -3.77 17.37
CA LEU A 297 -2.32 -4.42 17.93
C LEU A 297 -1.00 -3.78 17.45
N GLY A 298 -0.98 -3.19 16.25
CA GLY A 298 0.21 -2.53 15.73
C GLY A 298 0.67 -1.34 16.58
N VAL A 299 -0.25 -0.64 17.26
CA VAL A 299 0.09 0.45 18.18
C VAL A 299 0.93 -0.05 19.36
N LEU A 300 0.60 -1.22 19.90
CA LEU A 300 1.34 -1.82 21.01
C LEU A 300 2.71 -2.32 20.57
N VAL A 301 2.83 -2.84 19.34
CA VAL A 301 4.14 -3.18 18.76
C VAL A 301 5.01 -1.93 18.62
N LEU A 302 4.46 -0.85 18.07
CA LEU A 302 5.18 0.42 17.92
C LEU A 302 5.57 1.03 19.26
N ARG A 303 4.71 0.93 20.27
CA ARG A 303 5.04 1.31 21.65
C ARG A 303 6.20 0.50 22.19
N GLY A 304 6.18 -0.82 22.00
CA GLY A 304 7.27 -1.73 22.39
C GLY A 304 8.61 -1.31 21.78
N ILE A 305 8.60 -0.94 20.49
CA ILE A 305 9.80 -0.46 19.79
C ILE A 305 10.25 0.91 20.32
N ARG A 306 9.33 1.89 20.38
CA ARG A 306 9.66 3.29 20.73
C ARG A 306 10.12 3.43 22.18
N ASN A 307 9.53 2.66 23.09
CA ASN A 307 9.81 2.73 24.52
C ASN A 307 10.82 1.66 24.98
N LEU A 308 11.34 0.84 24.06
CA LEU A 308 12.20 -0.31 24.36
C LEU A 308 11.54 -1.33 25.34
N GLU A 309 10.20 -1.38 25.35
CA GLU A 309 9.39 -2.33 26.13
C GLU A 309 9.28 -3.67 25.38
N LEU A 310 10.35 -4.48 25.42
CA LEU A 310 10.44 -5.75 24.68
C LEU A 310 9.26 -6.70 24.93
N GLY A 311 8.78 -6.79 26.17
CA GLY A 311 7.66 -7.67 26.54
C GLY A 311 6.36 -7.29 25.83
N VAL A 312 6.01 -6.00 25.84
CA VAL A 312 4.81 -5.48 25.16
C VAL A 312 4.91 -5.70 23.66
N GLY A 313 6.07 -5.40 23.07
CA GLY A 313 6.31 -5.59 21.64
C GLY A 313 6.18 -7.05 21.20
N LEU A 314 6.78 -7.98 21.96
CA LEU A 314 6.76 -9.41 21.64
C LEU A 314 5.36 -10.02 21.79
N VAL A 315 4.66 -9.74 22.89
CA VAL A 315 3.30 -10.25 23.13
C VAL A 315 2.34 -9.72 22.06
N SER A 316 2.43 -8.45 21.73
CA SER A 316 1.61 -7.84 20.67
C SER A 316 1.90 -8.42 19.30
N GLY A 317 3.18 -8.62 18.97
CA GLY A 317 3.61 -9.28 17.74
C GLY A 317 3.10 -10.71 17.62
N LEU A 318 3.18 -11.49 18.70
CA LEU A 318 2.58 -12.83 18.77
C LEU A 318 1.06 -12.78 18.60
N GLY A 319 0.38 -11.76 19.14
CA GLY A 319 -1.04 -11.54 18.93
C GLY A 319 -1.39 -11.29 17.45
N ILE A 320 -0.60 -10.49 16.75
CA ILE A 320 -0.76 -10.25 15.30
C ILE A 320 -0.57 -11.56 14.52
N VAL A 321 0.47 -12.35 14.84
CA VAL A 321 0.72 -13.66 14.24
C VAL A 321 -0.45 -14.61 14.50
N LEU A 322 -1.01 -14.61 15.71
CA LEU A 322 -2.16 -15.43 16.06
C LEU A 322 -3.39 -15.07 15.23
N LEU A 323 -3.69 -13.78 15.06
CA LEU A 323 -4.74 -13.32 14.14
C LEU A 323 -4.48 -13.75 12.70
N ALA A 324 -3.23 -13.69 12.24
CA ALA A 324 -2.85 -14.13 10.89
C ALA A 324 -3.12 -15.62 10.69
N VAL A 325 -2.75 -16.46 11.66
CA VAL A 325 -3.00 -17.91 11.61
C VAL A 325 -4.50 -18.20 11.65
N ILE A 326 -5.29 -17.46 12.43
CA ILE A 326 -6.76 -17.59 12.44
C ILE A 326 -7.31 -17.28 11.05
N LEU A 327 -6.98 -16.12 10.49
CA LEU A 327 -7.49 -15.67 9.19
C LEU A 327 -7.08 -16.60 8.04
N ASP A 328 -5.81 -17.02 8.00
CA ASP A 328 -5.31 -17.97 7.00
C ASP A 328 -6.03 -19.32 7.08
N ARG A 329 -6.19 -19.88 8.29
CA ARG A 329 -6.87 -21.18 8.47
C ARG A 329 -8.35 -21.11 8.10
N VAL A 330 -9.05 -20.05 8.50
CA VAL A 330 -10.48 -19.87 8.18
C VAL A 330 -10.68 -19.69 6.68
N THR A 331 -9.82 -18.89 6.04
CA THR A 331 -9.91 -18.62 4.60
C THR A 331 -9.55 -19.87 3.77
N LYS A 332 -8.49 -20.61 4.14
CA LYS A 332 -8.16 -21.89 3.50
C LYS A 332 -9.25 -22.94 3.65
N ALA A 333 -9.90 -23.01 4.82
CA ALA A 333 -11.04 -23.90 5.03
C ALA A 333 -12.23 -23.54 4.12
N SER A 334 -12.48 -22.24 3.93
CA SER A 334 -13.47 -21.75 2.96
C SER A 334 -13.13 -22.18 1.52
N LEU A 335 -11.88 -21.96 1.10
CA LEU A 335 -11.41 -22.32 -0.24
C LEU A 335 -11.50 -23.82 -0.52
N ALA A 336 -11.14 -24.66 0.46
CA ALA A 336 -11.25 -26.11 0.33
C ALA A 336 -12.70 -26.57 0.06
N ARG A 337 -13.70 -25.87 0.62
CA ARG A 337 -15.12 -26.16 0.36
C ARG A 337 -15.55 -25.75 -1.04
N VAL A 338 -15.09 -24.58 -1.51
CA VAL A 338 -15.36 -24.13 -2.87
C VAL A 338 -14.81 -25.14 -3.88
N ASN A 339 -13.58 -25.60 -3.68
CA ASN A 339 -12.96 -26.60 -4.56
C ASN A 339 -13.68 -27.95 -4.49
N ALA A 340 -14.16 -28.37 -3.31
CA ALA A 340 -14.90 -29.62 -3.16
C ALA A 340 -16.27 -29.57 -3.87
N ALA A 341 -16.96 -28.43 -3.81
CA ALA A 341 -18.23 -28.22 -4.50
C ALA A 341 -18.10 -28.21 -6.04
N GLN A 342 -16.93 -27.86 -6.58
CA GLN A 342 -16.67 -27.85 -8.02
C GLN A 342 -16.24 -29.21 -8.59
N LYS A 343 -15.82 -30.15 -7.73
CA LYS A 343 -15.51 -31.53 -8.14
C LYS A 343 -16.74 -32.44 -8.19
N GLN A 344 -17.90 -31.95 -7.72
CA GLN A 344 -19.19 -32.63 -7.76
C GLN A 344 -19.99 -32.16 -8.97
#